data_AF-X0RKG2-F1
#
_entry.id   AF-X0RKG2-F1
#
_cell.length_a   1.000
_cell.length_b   1.000
_cell.length_c   1.000
_cell.angle_alpha   90.00
_cell.angle_beta   90.00
_cell.angle_gamma   90.00
#
_symmetry.space_group_name_H-M   'P 1'
#
loop_
_entity.id
_entity.type
_entity.pdbx_description
1 polymer ?
#
loop_
_entity_poly.entity_id
_entity_poly.type
_entity_poly.pdbx_seq_one_letter_code
_entity_poly.pdbx_strand_id
1 'polypeptide(L)'
;MPIAYFYYVRQTPILKVSQTLMPLLGEKLAGSNWAKMLDVLFVFGMVGGGATTLGLASPLINEGLHNLFGLPRNTTMQIVVLLITTMIFAYSAYQGLKGGIQKLSNINFYLAVAFLLFILIVGPTVFILNTA
;
A
#
# COMPACT_ATOMS: atom_id res chain seq x y z
N MET A 1 12.22 -8.74 -6.08
CA MET A 1 13.49 -9.46 -6.32
C MET A 1 13.92 -9.48 -7.79
N PRO A 2 13.07 -9.85 -8.79
CA PRO A 2 13.49 -9.89 -10.20
C PRO A 2 13.94 -8.52 -10.74
N ILE A 3 13.20 -7.46 -10.41
CA ILE A 3 13.53 -6.07 -10.80
C ILE A 3 14.87 -5.62 -10.22
N ALA A 4 15.15 -5.97 -8.95
CA ALA A 4 16.41 -5.62 -8.30
C ALA A 4 17.61 -6.36 -8.93
N TYR A 5 17.45 -7.64 -9.29
CA TYR A 5 18.48 -8.40 -10.00
C TYR A 5 18.79 -7.80 -11.38
N PHE A 6 17.76 -7.44 -12.15
CA PHE A 6 17.97 -6.83 -13.46
C PHE A 6 18.60 -5.44 -13.39
N TYR A 7 18.27 -4.66 -12.35
CA TYR A 7 18.82 -3.33 -12.14
C TYR A 7 20.27 -3.37 -11.62
N TYR A 8 20.57 -4.19 -10.63
CA TYR A 8 21.90 -4.23 -9.99
C TYR A 8 22.89 -5.22 -10.63
N VAL A 9 22.42 -6.38 -11.13
CA VAL A 9 23.28 -7.44 -11.69
C VAL A 9 23.35 -7.38 -13.21
N ARG A 10 22.23 -7.13 -13.91
CA ARG A 10 22.20 -7.03 -15.37
C ARG A 10 22.32 -5.62 -15.93
N GLN A 11 22.41 -4.59 -15.09
CA GLN A 11 22.54 -3.17 -15.45
C GLN A 11 21.56 -2.67 -16.52
N THR A 12 20.39 -3.29 -16.66
CA THR A 12 19.34 -2.78 -17.55
C THR A 12 18.54 -1.71 -16.81
N PRO A 13 18.50 -0.44 -17.26
CA PRO A 13 17.90 0.68 -16.52
C PRO A 13 16.37 0.69 -16.56
N ILE A 14 15.73 -0.38 -17.05
CA ILE A 14 14.30 -0.39 -17.39
C ILE A 14 13.51 -1.07 -16.27
N LEU A 15 12.80 -0.27 -15.47
CA LEU A 15 11.93 -0.73 -14.37
C LEU A 15 10.54 -1.18 -14.87
N LYS A 16 10.48 -1.95 -15.96
CA LYS A 16 9.24 -2.53 -16.49
C LYS A 16 9.14 -4.00 -16.11
N VAL A 17 7.96 -4.43 -15.69
CA VAL A 17 7.72 -5.83 -15.29
C VAL A 17 7.90 -6.74 -16.50
N SER A 18 7.45 -6.29 -17.68
CA SER A 18 7.65 -7.00 -18.95
C SER A 18 9.11 -7.26 -19.31
N GLN A 19 10.04 -6.38 -18.91
CA GLN A 19 11.47 -6.52 -19.17
C GLN A 19 12.14 -7.49 -18.19
N THR A 20 11.66 -7.57 -16.94
CA THR A 20 12.14 -8.62 -16.01
C THR A 20 11.73 -10.03 -16.40
N LEU A 21 10.71 -10.14 -17.27
CA LEU A 21 10.20 -11.36 -17.86
C LEU A 21 10.93 -11.76 -19.15
N MET A 22 11.79 -10.89 -19.69
CA MET A 22 12.62 -11.12 -20.88
C MET A 22 13.44 -12.42 -20.87
N PRO A 23 14.09 -12.87 -19.76
CA PRO A 23 14.84 -14.12 -19.77
C PRO A 23 13.93 -15.37 -19.83
N LEU A 24 12.65 -15.24 -19.49
CA LEU A 24 11.68 -16.35 -19.52
C LEU A 24 10.88 -16.38 -20.83
N LEU A 25 10.53 -15.21 -21.38
CA LEU A 25 9.70 -15.05 -22.59
C LEU A 25 10.52 -14.79 -23.87
N GLY A 26 11.82 -14.51 -23.76
CA GLY A 26 12.70 -14.23 -24.89
C GLY A 26 12.65 -12.79 -25.40
N GLU A 27 13.75 -12.33 -26.01
CA GLU A 27 13.95 -10.92 -26.41
C GLU A 27 12.89 -10.40 -27.41
N LYS A 28 12.37 -11.28 -28.27
CA LYS A 28 11.32 -10.95 -29.26
C LYS A 28 9.99 -10.55 -28.61
N LEU A 29 9.64 -11.16 -27.46
CA LEU A 29 8.40 -10.86 -26.74
C LEU A 29 8.53 -9.62 -25.86
N ALA A 30 9.72 -9.36 -25.30
CA ALA A 30 10.00 -8.19 -24.47
C ALA A 30 9.89 -6.84 -25.22
N GLY A 31 10.08 -6.84 -26.54
CA GLY A 31 9.84 -5.67 -27.42
C GLY A 31 8.46 -5.64 -28.09
N SER A 32 7.64 -6.69 -27.94
CA SER A 32 6.37 -6.85 -28.65
C SER A 32 5.20 -6.16 -27.92
N ASN A 33 4.07 -6.00 -28.62
CA ASN A 33 2.83 -5.48 -28.04
C ASN A 33 2.33 -6.31 -26.85
N TRP A 34 2.69 -7.60 -26.79
CA TRP A 34 2.45 -8.48 -25.64
C TRP A 34 3.12 -8.01 -24.35
N ALA A 35 4.34 -7.47 -24.41
CA ALA A 35 5.03 -6.90 -23.24
C ALA A 35 4.28 -5.67 -22.69
N LYS A 36 3.76 -4.80 -23.57
CA LYS A 36 2.95 -3.64 -23.16
C LYS A 36 1.66 -4.06 -22.47
N MET A 37 1.00 -5.13 -22.94
CA MET A 37 -0.22 -5.65 -22.32
C MET A 37 0.03 -6.13 -20.89
N LEU A 38 1.15 -6.82 -20.64
CA LEU A 38 1.53 -7.26 -19.31
C LEU A 38 1.81 -6.08 -18.36
N ASP A 39 2.51 -5.05 -18.83
CA ASP A 39 2.76 -3.84 -18.03
C ASP A 39 1.44 -3.15 -17.65
N VAL A 40 0.48 -3.06 -18.59
CA VAL A 40 -0.85 -2.51 -18.33
C VAL A 40 -1.60 -3.35 -17.29
N LEU A 41 -1.65 -4.68 -17.46
CA LEU A 41 -2.29 -5.58 -16.50
C LEU A 41 -1.69 -5.44 -15.09
N PHE A 42 -0.37 -5.26 -15.02
CA PHE A 42 0.34 -5.06 -13.75
C PHE A 42 -0.02 -3.73 -13.09
N VAL A 43 -0.08 -2.63 -13.86
CA VAL A 43 -0.53 -1.33 -13.35
C VAL A 43 -1.97 -1.40 -12.86
N PHE A 44 -2.87 -2.06 -13.60
CA PHE A 44 -4.24 -2.30 -13.14
C PHE A 44 -4.28 -3.09 -11.84
N GLY A 45 -3.46 -4.13 -11.70
CA GLY A 45 -3.35 -4.91 -10.46
C GLY A 45 -2.87 -4.07 -9.27
N MET A 46 -1.84 -3.23 -9.47
CA MET A 46 -1.33 -2.34 -8.41
C MET A 46 -2.36 -1.30 -7.98
N VAL A 47 -3.01 -0.65 -8.95
CA VAL A 47 -4.05 0.36 -8.67
C VAL A 47 -5.28 -0.29 -8.02
N GLY A 48 -5.70 -1.45 -8.51
CA GLY A 48 -6.81 -2.22 -7.93
C GLY A 48 -6.54 -2.61 -6.49
N GLY A 49 -5.37 -3.18 -6.19
CA GLY A 49 -4.98 -3.53 -4.82
C GLY A 49 -4.91 -2.33 -3.88
N GLY A 50 -4.38 -1.19 -4.36
CA GLY A 50 -4.37 0.07 -3.62
C GLY A 50 -5.79 0.60 -3.34
N ALA A 51 -6.66 0.58 -4.34
CA ALA A 51 -8.05 1.02 -4.22
C ALA A 51 -8.85 0.16 -3.24
N THR A 52 -8.68 -1.16 -3.25
CA THR A 52 -9.35 -2.06 -2.29
C THR A 52 -8.90 -1.77 -0.87
N THR A 53 -7.60 -1.56 -0.65
CA THR A 53 -7.06 -1.26 0.69
C THR A 53 -7.66 0.03 1.25
N LEU A 54 -7.72 1.10 0.45
CA LEU A 54 -8.35 2.37 0.84
C LEU A 54 -9.87 2.23 1.03
N GLY A 55 -10.52 1.44 0.17
CA GLY A 55 -11.96 1.17 0.25
C GLY A 55 -12.38 0.46 1.53
N LEU A 56 -11.55 -0.49 2.02
CA LEU A 56 -11.78 -1.17 3.30
C LEU A 56 -11.40 -0.29 4.50
N ALA A 57 -10.40 0.60 4.34
CA ALA A 57 -9.96 1.49 5.41
C ALA A 57 -10.98 2.60 5.72
N SER A 58 -11.68 3.13 4.72
CA SER A 58 -12.66 4.23 4.90
C SER A 58 -13.76 3.93 5.94
N PRO A 59 -14.51 2.82 5.86
CA PRO A 59 -15.52 2.50 6.87
C PRO A 59 -14.91 2.24 8.25
N LEU A 60 -13.72 1.62 8.33
CA LEU A 60 -13.03 1.36 9.60
C LEU A 60 -12.67 2.68 10.33
N ILE A 61 -12.15 3.67 9.59
CA ILE A 61 -11.85 4.99 10.13
C ILE A 61 -13.13 5.70 10.54
N ASN A 62 -14.18 5.63 9.72
CA ASN A 62 -15.46 6.25 10.01
C ASN A 62 -16.12 5.69 11.29
N GLU A 63 -16.03 4.37 11.52
CA GLU A 63 -16.45 3.75 12.80
C GLU A 63 -15.62 4.26 13.97
N GLY A 64 -14.29 4.36 13.81
CA GLY A 64 -13.41 4.94 14.83
C GLY A 64 -13.80 6.37 15.18
N LEU A 65 -14.09 7.21 14.18
CA LEU A 65 -14.53 8.58 14.40
C LEU A 65 -15.91 8.66 15.06
N HIS A 66 -16.84 7.77 14.70
CA HIS A 66 -18.14 7.69 15.35
C HIS A 66 -17.99 7.33 16.84
N ASN A 67 -17.19 6.33 17.15
CA ASN A 67 -17.00 5.87 18.54
C ASN A 67 -16.25 6.89 19.41
N LEU A 68 -15.33 7.67 18.83
CA LEU A 68 -14.52 8.65 19.56
C LEU A 68 -15.18 10.04 19.64
N PHE A 69 -15.82 10.50 18.56
CA PHE A 69 -16.34 11.87 18.43
C PHE A 69 -17.87 11.95 18.26
N GLY A 70 -18.58 10.82 18.19
CA GLY A 70 -20.04 10.78 18.03
C GLY A 70 -20.55 11.21 16.65
N LEU A 71 -19.67 11.30 15.64
CA LEU A 71 -20.02 11.76 14.28
C LEU A 71 -20.94 10.76 13.56
N PRO A 72 -21.91 11.21 12.76
CA PRO A 72 -22.89 10.32 12.14
C PRO A 72 -22.25 9.34 11.13
N ARG A 73 -22.66 8.07 11.19
CA ARG A 73 -22.27 7.03 10.23
C ARG A 73 -23.13 7.11 8.97
N ASN A 74 -22.93 8.14 8.16
CA ASN A 74 -23.55 8.26 6.84
C ASN A 74 -22.52 8.04 5.72
N THR A 75 -23.01 7.65 4.54
CA THR A 75 -22.17 7.45 3.35
C THR A 75 -21.41 8.72 2.98
N THR A 76 -21.99 9.90 3.25
CA THR A 76 -21.36 11.19 3.04
C THR A 76 -20.09 11.35 3.88
N MET A 77 -20.11 10.99 5.15
CA MET A 77 -18.94 11.07 6.04
C MET A 77 -17.85 10.10 5.60
N GLN A 78 -18.21 8.88 5.20
CA GLN A 78 -17.25 7.91 4.63
C GLN A 78 -16.57 8.44 3.36
N ILE A 79 -17.32 9.08 2.46
CA ILE A 79 -16.76 9.71 1.25
C ILE A 79 -15.82 10.86 1.62
N VAL A 80 -16.19 11.69 2.59
CA VAL A 80 -15.35 12.80 3.07
C VAL A 80 -14.04 12.29 3.67
N VAL A 81 -14.09 11.27 4.53
CA VAL A 81 -12.91 10.63 5.11
C VAL A 81 -12.02 10.03 4.02
N LEU A 82 -12.61 9.33 3.04
CA LEU A 82 -11.88 8.79 1.89
C LEU A 82 -11.19 9.88 1.08
N LEU A 83 -11.87 11.00 0.80
CA LEU A 83 -11.27 12.12 0.07
C LEU A 83 -10.11 12.75 0.84
N ILE A 84 -10.27 12.99 2.14
CA ILE A 84 -9.22 13.59 2.99
C ILE A 84 -7.99 12.67 3.02
N THR A 85 -8.18 11.39 3.30
CA THR A 85 -7.08 10.41 3.35
C THR A 85 -6.39 10.25 2.00
N THR A 86 -7.15 10.26 0.91
CA THR A 86 -6.60 10.24 -0.46
C THR A 86 -5.79 11.50 -0.77
N MET A 87 -6.24 12.69 -0.34
CA MET A 87 -5.49 13.94 -0.51
C MET A 87 -4.18 13.92 0.29
N ILE A 88 -4.20 13.43 1.53
CA ILE A 88 -2.99 13.28 2.35
C ILE A 88 -2.00 12.33 1.66
N PHE A 89 -2.49 11.20 1.14
CA PHE A 89 -1.67 10.24 0.41
C PHE A 89 -1.09 10.85 -0.88
N ALA A 90 -1.91 11.54 -1.67
CA ALA A 90 -1.49 12.20 -2.90
C ALA A 90 -0.43 13.28 -2.63
N TYR A 91 -0.60 14.09 -1.59
CA TYR A 91 0.37 15.08 -1.18
C TYR A 91 1.69 14.46 -0.69
N SER A 92 1.60 13.36 0.07
CA SER A 92 2.77 12.59 0.52
C SER A 92 3.54 11.98 -0.66
N ALA A 93 2.82 11.45 -1.65
CA ALA A 93 3.41 10.95 -2.88
C ALA A 93 4.07 12.07 -3.70
N TYR A 94 3.45 13.26 -3.73
CA TYR A 94 4.00 14.44 -4.41
C TYR A 94 5.31 14.93 -3.78
N GLN A 95 5.46 14.89 -2.44
CA GLN A 95 6.73 15.19 -1.77
C GLN A 95 7.85 14.15 -2.05
N GLY A 96 7.53 13.06 -2.74
CA GLY A 96 8.48 12.04 -3.14
C GLY A 96 8.82 11.02 -2.06
N LEU A 97 9.49 9.95 -2.48
CA LEU A 97 9.73 8.75 -1.67
C LEU A 97 10.48 9.04 -0.37
N LYS A 98 11.55 9.84 -0.43
CA LYS A 98 12.39 10.20 0.73
C LYS A 98 11.75 11.25 1.65
N GLY A 99 10.80 12.03 1.13
CA GLY A 99 10.20 13.17 1.82
C GLY A 99 8.91 12.82 2.55
N GLY A 100 7.89 12.38 1.79
CA GLY A 100 6.56 12.09 2.32
C GLY A 100 6.39 10.63 2.70
N ILE A 101 6.54 9.72 1.72
CA ILE A 101 6.21 8.30 1.87
C ILE A 101 7.04 7.65 3.01
N GLN A 102 8.35 7.91 3.05
CA GLN A 102 9.22 7.37 4.09
C GLN A 102 8.85 7.87 5.50
N LYS A 103 8.49 9.16 5.64
CA LYS A 103 8.10 9.72 6.94
C LYS A 103 6.78 9.12 7.43
N LEU A 104 5.76 9.07 6.57
CA LEU A 104 4.47 8.45 6.92
C LEU A 104 4.65 6.97 7.29
N SER A 105 5.49 6.24 6.55
CA SER A 105 5.78 4.83 6.83
C SER A 105 6.48 4.63 8.17
N ASN A 106 7.49 5.46 8.49
CA ASN A 106 8.19 5.40 9.78
C ASN A 106 7.23 5.70 10.95
N ILE A 107 6.38 6.72 10.82
CA ILE A 107 5.38 7.06 11.84
C ILE A 107 4.40 5.89 12.03
N ASN A 108 3.87 5.34 10.94
CA ASN A 108 2.96 4.19 11.00
C ASN A 108 3.61 2.98 11.67
N PHE A 109 4.89 2.71 11.39
CA PHE A 109 5.63 1.62 12.02
C PHE A 109 5.74 1.81 13.53
N TYR A 110 6.16 2.98 14.00
CA TYR A 110 6.24 3.27 15.43
C TYR A 110 4.88 3.22 16.12
N LEU A 111 3.83 3.76 15.49
CA LEU A 111 2.46 3.69 16.01
C LEU A 111 1.97 2.24 16.11
N ALA A 112 2.23 1.41 15.09
CA ALA A 112 1.83 0.01 15.10
C ALA A 112 2.54 -0.77 16.23
N VAL A 113 3.84 -0.56 16.41
CA VAL A 113 4.61 -1.19 17.50
C VAL A 113 4.10 -0.73 18.86
N ALA A 114 3.86 0.57 19.04
CA ALA A 114 3.33 1.11 20.29
C ALA A 114 1.92 0.56 20.60
N PHE A 115 1.06 0.48 19.59
CA PHE A 115 -0.30 -0.05 19.73
C PHE A 115 -0.30 -1.55 20.06
N LEU A 116 0.61 -2.33 19.45
CA LEU A 116 0.78 -3.75 19.75
C LEU A 116 1.23 -3.96 21.20
N LEU A 117 2.23 -3.20 21.66
CA LEU A 117 2.68 -3.26 23.06
C LEU A 117 1.57 -2.87 24.03
N PHE A 118 0.79 -1.84 23.71
CA PHE A 118 -0.36 -1.43 24.52
C PHE A 118 -1.40 -2.55 24.64
N ILE A 119 -1.78 -3.18 23.54
CA ILE A 119 -2.71 -4.31 23.54
C ILE A 119 -2.15 -5.51 24.32
N LEU A 120 -0.84 -5.77 24.24
CA LEU A 120 -0.23 -6.89 24.94
C LEU A 120 -0.28 -6.70 26.47
N ILE A 121 -0.09 -5.47 26.96
CA ILE A 121 -0.09 -5.15 28.39
C ILE A 121 -1.51 -5.00 28.96
N VAL A 122 -2.41 -4.31 28.24
CA VAL A 122 -3.77 -4.01 28.72
C VAL A 122 -4.75 -5.14 28.38
N GLY A 123 -4.51 -5.85 27.29
CA GLY A 123 -5.30 -7.02 26.89
C GLY A 123 -4.96 -8.25 27.74
N PRO A 124 -5.75 -9.33 27.61
CA PRO A 124 -5.51 -10.59 28.32
C PRO A 124 -4.25 -11.28 27.77
N THR A 125 -3.09 -10.90 28.28
CA THR A 125 -1.76 -11.32 27.78
C THR A 125 -1.63 -12.83 27.67
N VAL A 126 -2.15 -13.56 28.66
CA VAL A 126 -2.11 -15.03 28.70
C VAL A 126 -2.99 -15.66 27.61
N PHE A 127 -4.13 -15.04 27.28
CA PHE A 127 -4.99 -15.53 26.20
C PHE A 127 -4.37 -15.28 24.82
N ILE A 128 -3.77 -14.09 24.63
CA ILE A 128 -3.08 -13.70 23.39
C ILE A 128 -1.87 -14.59 23.12
N LEU A 129 -1.04 -14.84 24.14
CA LEU A 129 0.17 -15.68 24.03
C LEU A 129 -0.13 -17.17 23.88
N ASN A 130 -1.31 -17.63 24.32
CA ASN A 130 -1.71 -19.04 24.22
C ASN A 130 -2.49 -19.35 22.94
N THR A 131 -3.02 -18.33 22.25
CA THR A 131 -3.75 -18.49 20.99
C THR A 131 -2.85 -18.30 19.76
N ALA A 132 -1.69 -17.66 19.92
CA ALA A 132 -0.65 -17.55 18.90
C ALA A 132 0.17 -18.84 18.80
#